data_AF-A0A5E4AME5-F1
#
_entry.id   AF-A0A5E4AME5-F1
#
_cell.length_a   1.000
_cell.length_b   1.000
_cell.length_c   1.000
_cell.angle_alpha   90.00
_cell.angle_beta   90.00
_cell.angle_gamma   90.00
#
_symmetry.space_group_name_H-M   'P 1'
#
loop_
_entity.id
_entity.type
_entity.pdbx_description
1 polymer ?
#
loop_
_entity_poly.entity_id
_entity_poly.type
_entity_poly.pdbx_seq_one_letter_code
_entity_poly.pdbx_strand_id
1 'polypeptide(L)'
;MAESLAAGHPALPPRPVRLGIWPAEQHAFFEALEQRHKAQVCVEDISDILEEHAEQHFHPYVAYCSNEVYQQRTLQRLTSSNSSFREVLREIEKKPACGGLPMISFLILPMQRVTRLPLLTDTLCLKTQGHPERYKAASRALKAISKLVRQCNEGAHTMQRTEQMYTLHTQLDFSKVKSLPLISASRWLLKRGELFLVEETGLFRKLASRPTCYLFLFSDVLVVTKKKSEDSYVVQDYAQMDHIQVRKLEPSEASLPGGGNRSSSVPHPFQVTLLRNSEGRQEQILLSSDSASDRARWITALSYKEKQWQGLTNKGELPQVEVTKAYFAKEADEITLQQADVVLVMEEEAGWLFGERLRDGETGWFPEDFARCITSRVAVEDNVRRMERLRVETDV
;
A
#
# COMPACT_ATOMS: atom_id res chain seq x y z
N MET A 1 30.89 26.70 19.69
CA MET A 1 30.47 25.42 20.30
C MET A 1 28.94 25.26 20.30
N ALA A 2 28.29 25.42 19.14
CA ALA A 2 26.86 25.13 18.96
C ALA A 2 26.52 24.84 17.48
N GLU A 3 27.45 24.18 16.76
CA GLU A 3 27.27 23.82 15.33
C GLU A 3 27.50 22.33 15.04
N SER A 4 27.64 21.48 16.07
CA SER A 4 28.00 20.06 15.89
C SER A 4 26.95 19.04 16.35
N LEU A 5 25.68 19.43 16.52
CA LEU A 5 24.61 18.53 17.00
C LEU A 5 23.43 18.35 16.03
N ALA A 6 23.51 18.87 14.80
CA ALA A 6 22.42 18.76 13.81
C ALA A 6 22.53 17.54 12.87
N ALA A 7 23.52 16.66 13.07
CA ALA A 7 23.66 15.42 12.33
C ALA A 7 23.23 14.24 13.23
N GLY A 8 21.95 13.88 13.23
CA GLY A 8 21.50 12.69 13.95
C GLY A 8 20.01 12.52 14.28
N HIS A 9 19.13 13.48 13.98
CA HIS A 9 17.69 13.34 14.27
C HIS A 9 16.85 13.19 12.99
N PRO A 10 16.21 12.03 12.73
CA PRO A 10 15.33 11.83 11.57
C PRO A 10 13.89 12.34 11.78
N ALA A 11 13.63 13.12 12.85
CA ALA A 11 12.29 13.54 13.26
C ALA A 11 12.00 15.04 13.07
N LEU A 12 12.87 15.78 12.38
CA LEU A 12 12.50 17.11 11.90
C LEU A 12 11.75 16.96 10.56
N PRO A 13 10.64 17.69 10.35
CA PRO A 13 9.97 17.68 9.06
C PRO A 13 11.00 18.01 7.97
N PRO A 14 10.92 17.38 6.78
CA PRO A 14 11.73 17.85 5.66
C PRO A 14 11.51 19.36 5.55
N ARG A 15 12.60 20.11 5.34
CA ARG A 15 12.53 21.57 5.12
C ARG A 15 11.33 21.84 4.20
N PRO A 16 10.47 22.85 4.50
CA PRO A 16 9.33 23.16 3.65
C PRO A 16 9.83 23.16 2.21
N VAL A 17 9.22 22.30 1.37
CA VAL A 17 9.57 22.18 -0.04
C VAL A 17 9.70 23.61 -0.54
N ARG A 18 10.85 23.98 -1.10
CA ARG A 18 11.01 25.30 -1.71
C ARG A 18 10.04 25.33 -2.89
N LEU A 19 8.82 25.76 -2.64
CA LEU A 19 7.73 25.90 -3.61
C LEU A 19 8.12 26.84 -4.76
N GLY A 20 9.24 27.55 -4.68
CA GLY A 20 9.79 28.37 -5.76
C GLY A 20 10.53 27.59 -6.86
N ILE A 21 11.02 26.38 -6.61
CA ILE A 21 11.73 25.57 -7.64
C ILE A 21 10.72 24.92 -8.60
N TRP A 22 9.58 24.50 -8.06
CA TRP A 22 8.54 23.78 -8.79
C TRP A 22 7.91 24.56 -9.97
N PRO A 23 7.54 25.85 -9.83
CA PRO A 23 7.02 26.63 -10.94
C PRO A 23 8.05 26.83 -12.06
N ALA A 24 9.34 26.92 -11.72
CA ALA A 24 10.39 27.18 -12.70
C ALA A 24 10.62 25.98 -13.64
N GLU A 25 10.68 24.77 -13.10
CA GLU A 25 10.86 23.55 -13.90
C GLU A 25 9.62 23.24 -14.77
N GLN A 26 8.41 23.52 -14.25
CA GLN A 26 7.19 23.37 -15.04
C GLN A 26 7.09 24.41 -16.18
N HIS A 27 7.58 25.64 -15.96
CA HIS A 27 7.66 26.64 -17.02
C HIS A 27 8.65 26.21 -18.10
N ALA A 28 9.83 25.72 -17.72
CA ALA A 28 10.82 25.24 -18.69
C ALA A 28 10.28 24.10 -19.58
N PHE A 29 9.55 23.14 -19.00
CA PHE A 29 8.91 22.08 -19.77
C PHE A 29 7.86 22.61 -20.75
N PHE A 30 7.03 23.55 -20.31
CA PHE A 30 6.02 24.16 -21.18
C PHE A 30 6.66 25.00 -22.29
N GLU A 31 7.71 25.76 -21.99
CA GLU A 31 8.47 26.54 -22.97
C GLU A 31 9.12 25.64 -24.02
N ALA A 32 9.71 24.49 -23.64
CA ALA A 32 10.28 23.54 -24.59
C ALA A 32 9.22 23.00 -25.56
N LEU A 33 8.03 22.64 -25.06
CA LEU A 33 6.91 22.21 -25.89
C LEU A 33 6.41 23.33 -26.82
N GLU A 34 6.28 24.55 -26.31
CA GLU A 34 5.88 25.71 -27.12
C GLU A 34 6.90 26.01 -28.21
N GLN A 35 8.20 25.93 -27.92
CA GLN A 35 9.26 26.16 -28.90
C GLN A 35 9.19 25.13 -30.02
N ARG A 36 8.98 23.85 -29.70
CA ARG A 36 8.79 22.78 -30.70
C ARG A 36 7.57 23.06 -31.58
N HIS A 37 6.44 23.44 -30.98
CA HIS A 37 5.23 23.79 -31.71
C HIS A 37 5.38 25.04 -32.58
N LYS A 38 6.12 26.05 -32.13
CA LYS A 38 6.42 27.26 -32.92
C LYS A 38 7.35 26.96 -34.10
N ALA A 39 8.28 26.02 -33.95
CA ALA A 39 9.19 25.61 -35.01
C ALA A 39 8.50 24.74 -36.08
N GLN A 40 7.51 23.93 -35.70
CA GLN A 40 6.79 23.02 -36.59
C GLN A 40 5.29 23.05 -36.32
N VAL A 41 4.51 23.53 -37.31
CA VAL A 41 3.03 23.57 -37.26
C VAL A 41 2.43 22.17 -37.05
N CYS A 42 3.08 21.14 -37.59
CA CYS A 42 2.78 19.75 -37.29
C CYS A 42 3.95 19.15 -36.49
N VAL A 43 3.75 18.96 -35.19
CA VAL A 43 4.77 18.38 -34.31
C VAL A 43 4.88 16.88 -34.57
N GLU A 44 6.04 16.43 -35.05
CA GLU A 44 6.26 15.03 -35.38
C GLU A 44 6.51 14.14 -34.17
N ASP A 45 7.26 14.66 -33.17
CA ASP A 45 7.62 13.95 -31.94
C ASP A 45 7.96 14.94 -30.81
N ILE A 46 7.67 14.52 -29.59
CA ILE A 46 8.00 15.23 -28.33
C ILE A 46 8.65 14.29 -27.30
N SER A 47 8.93 13.04 -27.67
CA SER A 47 9.44 12.01 -26.77
C SER A 47 10.78 12.42 -26.13
N ASP A 48 11.63 13.13 -26.87
CA ASP A 48 12.91 13.65 -26.40
C ASP A 48 12.73 14.65 -25.23
N ILE A 49 11.80 15.60 -25.38
CA ILE A 49 11.47 16.58 -24.34
C ILE A 49 10.89 15.87 -23.11
N LEU A 50 10.02 14.88 -23.32
CA LEU A 50 9.41 14.10 -22.24
C LEU A 50 10.46 13.30 -21.45
N GLU A 51 11.37 12.62 -22.15
CA GLU A 51 12.46 11.83 -21.56
C GLU A 51 13.39 12.74 -20.73
N GLU A 52 13.90 13.82 -21.32
CA GLU A 52 14.82 14.76 -20.66
C GLU A 52 14.23 15.37 -19.38
N HIS A 53 13.00 15.89 -19.46
CA HIS A 53 12.36 16.53 -18.31
C HIS A 53 11.99 15.53 -17.22
N ALA A 54 11.57 14.31 -17.58
CA ALA A 54 11.30 13.27 -16.60
C ALA A 54 12.56 12.87 -15.81
N GLU A 55 13.71 12.78 -16.48
CA GLU A 55 14.96 12.36 -15.83
C GLU A 55 15.63 13.47 -15.01
N GLN A 56 15.65 14.71 -15.53
CA GLN A 56 16.48 15.77 -14.95
C GLN A 56 15.67 16.76 -14.09
N HIS A 57 14.40 16.98 -14.43
CA HIS A 57 13.65 18.14 -13.93
C HIS A 57 12.44 17.76 -13.07
N PHE A 58 11.84 16.59 -13.24
CA PHE A 58 10.61 16.26 -12.51
C PHE A 58 10.84 15.69 -11.10
N HIS A 59 12.08 15.65 -10.60
CA HIS A 59 12.38 15.15 -9.25
C HIS A 59 11.58 15.82 -8.11
N PRO A 60 11.15 17.10 -8.18
CA PRO A 60 10.33 17.66 -7.12
C PRO A 60 8.97 17.00 -6.98
N TYR A 61 8.41 16.41 -8.06
CA TYR A 61 7.16 15.63 -7.99
C TYR A 61 7.27 14.54 -6.93
N VAL A 62 8.40 13.85 -6.86
CA VAL A 62 8.65 12.82 -5.85
C VAL A 62 8.55 13.42 -4.45
N ALA A 63 9.24 14.53 -4.19
CA ALA A 63 9.21 15.17 -2.87
C ALA A 63 7.81 15.71 -2.49
N TYR A 64 7.09 16.29 -3.44
CA TYR A 64 5.74 16.81 -3.19
C TYR A 64 4.74 15.69 -2.92
N CYS A 65 4.68 14.70 -3.83
CA CYS A 65 3.76 13.57 -3.77
C CYS A 65 4.01 12.70 -2.55
N SER A 66 5.28 12.49 -2.16
CA SER A 66 5.62 11.73 -0.95
C SER A 66 5.05 12.35 0.33
N ASN A 67 4.83 13.67 0.33
CA ASN A 67 4.34 14.43 1.48
C ASN A 67 2.85 14.78 1.35
N GLU A 68 2.15 14.34 0.30
CA GLU A 68 0.80 14.81 0.00
C GLU A 68 -0.16 14.53 1.16
N VAL A 69 -0.17 13.30 1.70
CA VAL A 69 -1.01 12.91 2.83
C VAL A 69 -0.75 13.80 4.06
N TYR A 70 0.51 14.13 4.33
CA TYR A 70 0.87 15.02 5.42
C TYR A 70 0.33 16.44 5.21
N GLN A 71 0.40 16.96 3.97
CA GLN A 71 -0.15 18.27 3.62
C GLN A 71 -1.67 18.30 3.84
N GLN A 72 -2.38 17.25 3.40
CA GLN A 72 -3.83 17.14 3.58
C GLN A 72 -4.24 17.12 5.06
N ARG A 73 -3.58 16.29 5.89
CA ARG A 73 -3.85 16.25 7.33
C ARG A 73 -3.50 17.56 8.04
N THR A 74 -2.41 18.19 7.63
CA THR A 74 -2.02 19.50 8.17
C THR A 74 -3.06 20.56 7.84
N LEU A 75 -3.58 20.58 6.60
CA LEU A 75 -4.66 21.47 6.20
C LEU A 75 -5.93 21.21 7.01
N GLN A 76 -6.34 19.95 7.18
CA GLN A 76 -7.50 19.58 7.99
C GLN A 76 -7.35 20.02 9.45
N ARG A 77 -6.20 19.73 10.07
CA ARG A 77 -5.88 20.12 11.44
C ARG A 77 -5.90 21.64 11.61
N LEU A 78 -5.28 22.39 10.71
CA LEU A 78 -5.27 23.86 10.78
C LEU A 78 -6.68 24.43 10.60
N THR A 79 -7.47 23.87 9.69
CA THR A 79 -8.85 24.29 9.45
C THR A 79 -9.76 24.03 10.66
N SER A 80 -9.55 22.94 11.39
CA SER A 80 -10.34 22.59 12.58
C SER A 80 -9.90 23.33 13.84
N SER A 81 -8.58 23.48 14.05
CA SER A 81 -8.02 24.02 15.29
C SER A 81 -7.73 25.53 15.29
N ASN A 82 -7.62 26.16 14.11
CA ASN A 82 -7.23 27.58 14.00
C ASN A 82 -8.28 28.40 13.22
N SER A 83 -9.04 29.23 13.95
CA SER A 83 -10.09 30.08 13.38
C SER A 83 -9.56 31.14 12.41
N SER A 84 -8.45 31.79 12.75
CA SER A 84 -7.83 32.83 11.91
C SER A 84 -7.37 32.26 10.57
N PHE A 85 -6.70 31.10 10.59
CA PHE A 85 -6.30 30.40 9.35
C PHE A 85 -7.53 30.06 8.50
N ARG A 86 -8.59 29.53 9.12
CA ARG A 86 -9.83 29.17 8.42
C ARG A 86 -10.52 30.37 7.77
N GLU A 87 -10.53 31.53 8.41
CA GLU A 87 -11.10 32.76 7.83
C GLU A 87 -10.30 33.22 6.62
N VAL A 88 -8.97 33.30 6.73
CA VAL A 88 -8.10 33.68 5.61
C VAL A 88 -8.25 32.70 4.45
N LEU A 89 -8.31 31.39 4.73
CA LEU A 89 -8.51 30.36 3.72
C LEU A 89 -9.82 30.57 2.96
N ARG A 90 -10.94 30.81 3.66
CA ARG A 90 -12.23 31.09 3.04
C ARG A 90 -12.19 32.34 2.15
N GLU A 91 -11.53 33.40 2.58
CA GLU A 91 -11.40 34.63 1.77
C GLU A 91 -10.56 34.39 0.50
N ILE A 92 -9.55 33.52 0.56
CA ILE A 92 -8.78 33.11 -0.62
C ILE A 92 -9.66 32.27 -1.55
N GLU A 93 -10.38 31.27 -1.04
CA GLU A 93 -11.23 30.36 -1.83
C GLU A 93 -12.40 31.09 -2.53
N LYS A 94 -12.85 32.23 -1.98
CA LYS A 94 -13.85 33.10 -2.62
C LYS A 94 -13.34 33.87 -3.84
N LYS A 95 -12.03 33.95 -4.05
CA LYS A 95 -11.47 34.71 -5.18
C LYS A 95 -11.92 34.06 -6.50
N PRO A 96 -12.26 34.85 -7.54
CA PRO A 96 -12.65 34.32 -8.85
C PRO A 96 -11.61 33.37 -9.46
N ALA A 97 -10.33 33.61 -9.20
CA ALA A 97 -9.22 32.76 -9.66
C ALA A 97 -9.28 31.31 -9.14
N CYS A 98 -9.97 31.07 -8.01
CA CYS A 98 -10.15 29.73 -7.45
C CYS A 98 -11.35 28.98 -8.06
N GLY A 99 -12.21 29.65 -8.83
CA GLY A 99 -13.37 29.01 -9.47
C GLY A 99 -14.34 28.34 -8.48
N GLY A 100 -14.37 28.77 -7.21
CA GLY A 100 -15.19 28.16 -6.16
C GLY A 100 -14.67 26.82 -5.63
N LEU A 101 -13.44 26.43 -5.98
CA LEU A 101 -12.84 25.18 -5.51
C LEU A 101 -12.09 25.38 -4.17
N PRO A 102 -12.14 24.40 -3.26
CA PRO A 102 -11.41 24.45 -2.00
C PRO A 102 -9.91 24.18 -2.20
N MET A 103 -9.07 24.64 -1.27
CA MET A 103 -7.60 24.50 -1.33
C MET A 103 -7.13 23.06 -1.58
N ILE A 104 -7.82 22.07 -1.00
CA ILE A 104 -7.50 20.65 -1.18
C ILE A 104 -7.52 20.21 -2.65
N SER A 105 -8.40 20.79 -3.47
CA SER A 105 -8.51 20.49 -4.90
C SER A 105 -7.32 20.97 -5.72
N PHE A 106 -6.58 21.97 -5.23
CA PHE A 106 -5.36 22.47 -5.85
C PHE A 106 -4.14 21.68 -5.38
N LEU A 107 -4.12 21.25 -4.11
CA LEU A 107 -3.02 20.46 -3.55
C LEU A 107 -2.85 19.09 -4.22
N ILE A 108 -3.93 18.51 -4.76
CA ILE A 108 -3.91 17.21 -5.47
C ILE A 108 -3.41 17.31 -6.92
N LEU A 109 -3.36 18.53 -7.52
CA LEU A 109 -3.05 18.71 -8.94
C LEU A 109 -1.67 18.15 -9.36
N PRO A 110 -0.58 18.28 -8.58
CA PRO A 110 0.70 17.67 -8.92
C PRO A 110 0.62 16.15 -9.11
N MET A 111 -0.04 15.44 -8.19
CA MET A 111 -0.23 14.00 -8.29
C MET A 111 -1.07 13.63 -9.52
N GLN A 112 -2.16 14.36 -9.78
CA GLN A 112 -2.99 14.15 -10.97
C GLN A 112 -2.21 14.41 -12.27
N ARG A 113 -1.33 15.41 -12.29
CA ARG A 113 -0.56 15.76 -13.50
C ARG A 113 0.47 14.69 -13.80
N VAL A 114 1.26 14.27 -12.81
CA VAL A 114 2.33 13.29 -13.03
C VAL A 114 1.78 11.92 -13.41
N THR A 115 0.63 11.52 -12.83
CA THR A 115 -0.04 10.25 -13.16
C THR A 115 -0.72 10.22 -14.52
N ARG A 116 -1.03 11.39 -15.12
CA ARG A 116 -1.56 11.48 -16.49
C ARG A 116 -0.49 11.35 -17.57
N LEU A 117 0.75 11.75 -17.28
CA LEU A 117 1.83 11.74 -18.27
C LEU A 117 2.12 10.33 -18.85
N PRO A 118 2.13 9.23 -18.07
CA PRO A 118 2.25 7.89 -18.63
C PRO A 118 1.14 7.55 -19.62
N LEU A 119 -0.12 7.92 -19.33
CA LEU A 119 -1.27 7.62 -20.20
C LEU A 119 -1.17 8.34 -21.56
N LEU A 120 -0.72 9.60 -21.53
CA LEU A 120 -0.50 10.39 -22.74
C LEU A 120 0.68 9.83 -23.55
N THR A 121 1.75 9.41 -22.87
CA THR A 121 2.96 8.85 -23.52
C THR A 121 2.70 7.44 -24.05
N ASP A 122 1.86 6.65 -23.40
CA ASP A 122 1.39 5.36 -23.91
C ASP A 122 0.58 5.53 -25.20
N THR A 123 -0.26 6.57 -25.25
CA THR A 123 -0.98 6.92 -26.48
C THR A 123 0.00 7.28 -27.61
N LEU A 124 1.11 7.97 -27.30
CA LEU A 124 2.17 8.26 -28.27
C LEU A 124 2.83 6.96 -28.78
N CYS A 125 3.12 6.00 -27.89
CA CYS A 125 3.65 4.68 -28.26
C CYS A 125 2.70 3.96 -29.23
N LEU A 126 1.40 3.91 -28.91
CA LEU A 126 0.38 3.29 -29.77
C LEU A 126 0.30 3.92 -31.17
N LYS A 127 0.39 5.26 -31.25
CA LYS A 127 0.32 5.98 -32.52
C LYS A 127 1.60 5.92 -33.35
N THR A 128 2.73 5.55 -32.74
CA THR A 128 4.04 5.49 -33.40
C THR A 128 4.51 4.09 -33.76
N GLN A 129 3.70 3.04 -33.53
CA GLN A 129 4.07 1.64 -33.82
C GLN A 129 4.52 1.38 -35.27
N GLY A 130 4.03 2.16 -36.24
CA GLY A 130 4.47 2.08 -37.65
C GLY A 130 5.82 2.76 -37.95
N HIS A 131 6.44 3.40 -36.95
CA HIS A 131 7.67 4.17 -37.08
C HIS A 131 8.69 3.73 -36.01
N PRO A 132 9.58 2.77 -36.31
CA PRO A 132 10.41 2.12 -35.30
C PRO A 132 11.22 3.06 -34.41
N GLU A 133 11.82 4.11 -34.98
CA GLU A 133 12.62 5.06 -34.21
C GLU A 133 11.79 5.97 -33.30
N ARG A 134 10.62 6.41 -33.77
CA ARG A 134 9.67 7.20 -32.96
C ARG A 134 9.07 6.35 -31.85
N TYR A 135 8.73 5.10 -32.14
CA TYR A 135 8.25 4.16 -31.13
C TYR A 135 9.30 3.91 -30.04
N LYS A 136 10.57 3.71 -30.41
CA LYS A 136 11.67 3.57 -29.44
C LYS A 136 11.83 4.82 -28.57
N ALA A 137 11.74 6.01 -29.16
CA ALA A 137 11.82 7.27 -28.40
C ALA A 137 10.64 7.41 -27.42
N ALA A 138 9.42 7.18 -27.89
CA ALA A 138 8.22 7.22 -27.06
C ALA A 138 8.27 6.20 -25.91
N SER A 139 8.78 5.00 -26.18
CA SER A 139 8.97 3.94 -25.18
C SER A 139 9.98 4.35 -24.10
N ARG A 140 11.11 4.97 -24.45
CA ARG A 140 12.05 5.51 -23.45
C ARG A 140 11.44 6.63 -22.62
N ALA A 141 10.71 7.55 -23.24
CA ALA A 141 9.98 8.59 -22.52
C ALA A 141 8.95 7.99 -21.55
N LEU A 142 8.17 6.99 -22.00
CA LEU A 142 7.20 6.28 -21.16
C LEU A 142 7.89 5.60 -19.97
N LYS A 143 9.05 4.99 -20.19
CA LYS A 143 9.87 4.38 -19.13
C LYS A 143 10.31 5.41 -18.10
N ALA A 144 10.87 6.54 -18.54
CA ALA A 144 11.34 7.60 -17.66
C ALA A 144 10.19 8.19 -16.81
N ILE A 145 9.05 8.50 -17.43
CA ILE A 145 7.88 9.04 -16.74
C ILE A 145 7.26 8.01 -15.79
N SER A 146 7.15 6.74 -16.20
CA SER A 146 6.61 5.68 -15.34
C SER A 146 7.50 5.44 -14.13
N LYS A 147 8.83 5.48 -14.31
CA LYS A 147 9.79 5.43 -13.20
C LYS A 147 9.58 6.57 -12.20
N LEU A 148 9.37 7.79 -12.68
CA LEU A 148 9.07 8.94 -11.83
C LEU A 148 7.77 8.76 -11.04
N VAL A 149 6.68 8.36 -11.70
CA VAL A 149 5.38 8.10 -11.02
C VAL A 149 5.54 7.02 -9.96
N ARG A 150 6.28 5.95 -10.26
CA ARG A 150 6.59 4.90 -9.28
C ARG A 150 7.35 5.47 -8.07
N GLN A 151 8.35 6.33 -8.28
CA GLN A 151 9.06 6.99 -7.18
C GLN A 151 8.14 7.86 -6.33
N CYS A 152 7.20 8.60 -6.95
CA CYS A 152 6.18 9.37 -6.23
C CYS A 152 5.31 8.47 -5.33
N ASN A 153 4.83 7.35 -5.88
CA ASN A 153 3.99 6.40 -5.15
C ASN A 153 4.77 5.72 -4.02
N GLU A 154 5.97 5.19 -4.30
CA GLU A 154 6.83 4.56 -3.29
C GLU A 154 7.19 5.51 -2.15
N GLY A 155 7.48 6.77 -2.47
CA GLY A 155 7.75 7.80 -1.47
C GLY A 155 6.54 8.08 -0.58
N ALA A 156 5.34 8.16 -1.17
CA ALA A 156 4.09 8.33 -0.43
C ALA A 156 3.79 7.12 0.49
N HIS A 157 3.94 5.90 -0.04
CA HIS A 157 3.78 4.67 0.73
C HIS A 157 4.82 4.58 1.87
N THR A 158 6.08 4.92 1.60
CA THR A 158 7.15 4.89 2.62
C THR A 158 6.89 5.89 3.74
N MET A 159 6.44 7.10 3.39
CA MET A 159 6.06 8.10 4.40
C MET A 159 4.91 7.60 5.28
N GLN A 160 3.85 7.06 4.67
CA GLN A 160 2.69 6.53 5.41
C GLN A 160 3.08 5.35 6.31
N ARG A 161 3.91 4.42 5.81
CA ARG A 161 4.43 3.27 6.58
C ARG A 161 5.26 3.73 7.79
N THR A 162 6.11 4.74 7.59
CA THR A 162 6.96 5.29 8.66
C THR A 162 6.14 5.92 9.78
N GLU A 163 5.14 6.72 9.43
CA GLU A 163 4.25 7.35 10.40
C GLU A 163 3.40 6.32 11.17
N GLN A 164 2.88 5.32 10.46
CA GLN A 164 2.17 4.20 11.08
C GLN A 164 3.07 3.47 12.07
N MET A 165 4.33 3.22 11.72
CA MET A 165 5.30 2.57 12.60
C MET A 165 5.58 3.38 13.86
N TYR A 166 5.70 4.71 13.74
CA TYR A 166 5.88 5.59 14.90
C TYR A 166 4.68 5.51 15.85
N THR A 167 3.46 5.55 15.28
CA THR A 167 2.23 5.41 16.06
C THR A 167 2.21 4.09 16.82
N LEU A 168 2.46 2.97 16.12
CA LEU A 168 2.49 1.64 16.75
C LEU A 168 3.59 1.50 17.79
N HIS A 169 4.77 2.10 17.58
CA HIS A 169 5.84 2.12 18.58
C HIS A 169 5.40 2.76 19.90
N THR A 170 4.53 3.77 19.88
CA THR A 170 3.98 4.37 21.11
C THR A 170 2.88 3.54 21.77
N GLN A 171 2.23 2.64 21.02
CA GLN A 171 1.12 1.80 21.49
C GLN A 171 1.59 0.46 22.04
N LEU A 172 2.76 -0.03 21.62
CA LEU A 172 3.32 -1.34 21.97
C LEU A 172 4.27 -1.24 23.18
N ASP A 173 3.89 -1.86 24.28
CA ASP A 173 4.67 -1.95 25.52
C ASP A 173 5.44 -3.28 25.58
N PHE A 174 6.77 -3.20 25.49
CA PHE A 174 7.69 -4.34 25.58
C PHE A 174 8.16 -4.64 27.02
N SER A 175 7.48 -4.15 28.06
CA SER A 175 7.89 -4.34 29.46
C SER A 175 8.08 -5.79 29.90
N LYS A 176 7.46 -6.77 29.22
CA LYS A 176 7.56 -8.21 29.55
C LYS A 176 8.57 -9.00 28.73
N VAL A 177 9.06 -8.47 27.62
CA VAL A 177 9.92 -9.18 26.68
C VAL A 177 11.11 -8.32 26.28
N LYS A 178 12.09 -8.88 25.57
CA LYS A 178 13.18 -8.08 25.03
C LYS A 178 12.64 -7.02 24.06
N SER A 179 13.11 -5.78 24.18
CA SER A 179 12.71 -4.70 23.29
C SER A 179 13.12 -4.99 21.84
N LEU A 180 12.20 -4.77 20.92
CA LEU A 180 12.43 -4.86 19.47
C LEU A 180 12.43 -3.45 18.87
N PRO A 181 13.45 -3.06 18.08
CA PRO A 181 13.43 -1.78 17.39
C PRO A 181 12.38 -1.83 16.27
N LEU A 182 11.17 -1.33 16.54
CA LEU A 182 10.04 -1.39 15.60
C LEU A 182 10.25 -0.50 14.37
N ILE A 183 10.83 0.68 14.54
CA ILE A 183 11.08 1.62 13.44
C ILE A 183 12.26 1.12 12.60
N SER A 184 11.97 0.65 11.39
CA SER A 184 12.93 0.22 10.39
C SER A 184 12.48 0.68 9.02
N ALA A 185 13.42 1.04 8.14
CA ALA A 185 13.14 1.44 6.76
C ALA A 185 12.47 0.33 5.94
N SER A 186 12.61 -0.94 6.35
CA SER A 186 12.09 -2.11 5.65
C SER A 186 10.92 -2.79 6.38
N ARG A 187 10.37 -2.19 7.44
CA ARG A 187 9.26 -2.77 8.21
C ARG A 187 7.97 -2.02 7.95
N TRP A 188 6.91 -2.76 7.63
CA TRP A 188 5.57 -2.23 7.50
C TRP A 188 4.52 -3.22 8.00
N LEU A 189 3.35 -2.72 8.36
CA LEU A 189 2.26 -3.56 8.85
C LEU A 189 1.60 -4.29 7.67
N LEU A 190 1.46 -5.61 7.76
CA LEU A 190 0.72 -6.44 6.82
C LEU A 190 -0.73 -6.63 7.29
N LYS A 191 -0.95 -6.95 8.57
CA LYS A 191 -2.29 -7.09 9.16
C LYS A 191 -2.26 -6.86 10.67
N ARG A 192 -3.37 -6.43 11.25
CA ARG A 192 -3.57 -6.39 12.70
C ARG A 192 -5.02 -6.73 13.04
N GLY A 193 -5.25 -7.26 14.23
CA GLY A 193 -6.62 -7.58 14.66
C GLY A 193 -6.68 -8.41 15.93
N GLU A 194 -7.89 -8.51 16.47
CA GLU A 194 -8.20 -9.33 17.64
C GLU A 194 -8.61 -10.74 17.20
N LEU A 195 -8.10 -11.76 17.90
CA LEU A 195 -8.38 -13.17 17.64
C LEU A 195 -8.69 -13.89 18.96
N PHE A 196 -9.46 -14.97 18.87
CA PHE A 196 -9.77 -15.83 20.01
C PHE A 196 -8.71 -16.91 20.17
N LEU A 197 -8.19 -17.07 21.39
CA LEU A 197 -7.32 -18.18 21.76
C LEU A 197 -8.17 -19.40 22.09
N VAL A 198 -7.85 -20.54 21.48
CA VAL A 198 -8.65 -21.77 21.57
C VAL A 198 -8.11 -22.74 22.61
N GLU A 199 -6.81 -22.70 22.90
CA GLU A 199 -6.17 -23.57 23.90
C GLU A 199 -5.18 -22.78 24.78
N GLU A 200 -5.17 -23.07 26.09
CA GLU A 200 -4.19 -22.51 27.05
C GLU A 200 -2.88 -23.33 27.07
N THR A 201 -2.23 -23.52 25.92
CA THR A 201 -0.89 -24.11 25.86
C THR A 201 0.17 -23.02 26.02
N GLY A 202 0.77 -22.89 27.22
CA GLY A 202 1.81 -21.89 27.50
C GLY A 202 1.28 -20.45 27.64
N LEU A 203 1.95 -19.62 28.46
CA LEU A 203 1.73 -18.18 28.79
C LEU A 203 0.31 -17.65 29.17
N PHE A 204 -0.78 -18.29 28.76
CA PHE A 204 -2.16 -17.78 28.83
C PHE A 204 -3.03 -18.46 29.91
N ARG A 205 -2.43 -19.24 30.83
CA ARG A 205 -3.09 -20.15 31.80
C ARG A 205 -4.01 -19.49 32.86
N LYS A 206 -4.32 -18.20 32.79
CA LYS A 206 -5.12 -17.54 33.83
C LYS A 206 -6.08 -16.49 33.27
N LEU A 207 -7.35 -16.88 33.31
CA LEU A 207 -8.56 -16.09 33.54
C LEU A 207 -9.42 -15.76 32.30
N ALA A 208 -10.71 -16.12 32.45
CA ALA A 208 -11.89 -15.80 31.66
C ALA A 208 -12.24 -16.74 30.49
N SER A 209 -13.55 -16.98 30.37
CA SER A 209 -14.21 -17.63 29.25
C SER A 209 -13.83 -16.92 27.94
N ARG A 210 -13.03 -17.59 27.09
CA ARG A 210 -12.51 -17.14 25.78
C ARG A 210 -11.47 -16.00 25.88
N PRO A 211 -10.21 -16.30 26.21
CA PRO A 211 -9.14 -15.31 26.14
C PRO A 211 -8.98 -14.81 24.69
N THR A 212 -8.80 -13.51 24.52
CA THR A 212 -8.45 -12.90 23.22
C THR A 212 -7.00 -12.45 23.21
N CYS A 213 -6.38 -12.47 22.04
CA CYS A 213 -5.10 -11.85 21.78
C CYS A 213 -5.24 -10.84 20.63
N TYR A 214 -4.38 -9.83 20.62
CA TYR A 214 -4.30 -8.90 19.52
C TYR A 214 -2.96 -9.06 18.81
N LEU A 215 -3.00 -9.33 17.51
CA LEU A 215 -1.81 -9.57 16.72
C LEU A 215 -1.45 -8.33 15.90
N PHE A 216 -0.15 -8.05 15.80
CA PHE A 216 0.41 -7.14 14.82
C PHE A 216 1.39 -7.91 13.95
N LEU A 217 1.01 -8.12 12.69
CA LEU A 217 1.86 -8.78 11.72
C LEU A 217 2.53 -7.72 10.85
N PHE A 218 3.84 -7.68 10.90
CA PHE A 218 4.68 -6.85 10.05
C PHE A 218 5.34 -7.69 8.95
N SER A 219 5.95 -7.03 7.97
CA SER A 219 6.64 -7.67 6.84
C SER A 219 7.75 -8.66 7.23
N ASP A 220 8.32 -8.52 8.41
CA ASP A 220 9.44 -9.33 8.91
C ASP A 220 9.24 -9.91 10.31
N VAL A 221 8.16 -9.56 11.04
CA VAL A 221 7.94 -9.99 12.43
C VAL A 221 6.45 -10.06 12.76
N LEU A 222 6.04 -11.09 13.48
CA LEU A 222 4.74 -11.18 14.14
C LEU A 222 4.90 -10.81 15.61
N VAL A 223 4.05 -9.91 16.11
CA VAL A 223 4.02 -9.50 17.51
C VAL A 223 2.68 -9.92 18.11
N VAL A 224 2.75 -10.73 19.18
CA VAL A 224 1.60 -11.23 19.93
C VAL A 224 1.40 -10.35 21.15
N THR A 225 0.21 -9.77 21.31
CA THR A 225 -0.06 -8.80 22.37
C THR A 225 -1.34 -9.10 23.14
N LYS A 226 -1.42 -8.52 24.33
CA LYS A 226 -2.64 -8.42 25.12
C LYS A 226 -3.09 -6.95 25.16
N LYS A 227 -4.34 -6.68 24.78
CA LYS A 227 -4.92 -5.34 24.85
C LYS A 227 -5.02 -4.90 26.32
N LYS A 228 -4.47 -3.72 26.63
CA LYS A 228 -4.49 -3.08 27.97
C LYS A 228 -5.52 -1.95 28.03
N SER A 229 -5.61 -1.17 26.96
CA SER A 229 -6.62 -0.12 26.73
C SER A 229 -6.91 -0.02 25.23
N GLU A 230 -7.77 0.90 24.80
CA GLU A 230 -8.08 1.10 23.38
C GLU A 230 -6.83 1.24 22.50
N ASP A 231 -5.86 2.06 22.92
CA ASP A 231 -4.61 2.33 22.18
C ASP A 231 -3.34 1.81 22.87
N SER A 232 -3.44 0.81 23.76
CA SER A 232 -2.25 0.27 24.45
C SER A 232 -2.26 -1.24 24.49
N TYR A 233 -1.14 -1.84 24.10
CA TYR A 233 -0.96 -3.27 23.94
C TYR A 233 0.32 -3.71 24.63
N VAL A 234 0.22 -4.71 25.50
CA VAL A 234 1.39 -5.30 26.16
C VAL A 234 1.86 -6.48 25.33
N VAL A 235 3.08 -6.40 24.83
CA VAL A 235 3.71 -7.47 24.05
C VAL A 235 3.93 -8.68 24.96
N GLN A 236 3.39 -9.83 24.58
CA GLN A 236 3.60 -11.11 25.27
C GLN A 236 4.72 -11.91 24.61
N ASP A 237 4.81 -11.87 23.28
CA ASP A 237 5.86 -12.56 22.52
C ASP A 237 5.98 -11.98 21.10
N TYR A 238 7.03 -12.36 20.38
CA TYR A 238 7.19 -12.08 18.96
C TYR A 238 8.06 -13.14 18.27
N ALA A 239 7.90 -13.30 16.96
CA ALA A 239 8.76 -14.16 16.15
C ALA A 239 9.02 -13.51 14.80
N GLN A 240 10.22 -13.70 14.25
CA GLN A 240 10.51 -13.25 12.89
C GLN A 240 9.73 -14.08 11.87
N MET A 241 9.40 -13.47 10.74
CA MET A 241 8.53 -14.05 9.72
C MET A 241 9.08 -15.35 9.09
N ASP A 242 10.40 -15.51 9.07
CA ASP A 242 11.09 -16.75 8.65
C ASP A 242 11.01 -17.90 9.66
N HIS A 243 10.61 -17.60 10.89
CA HIS A 243 10.45 -18.54 11.99
C HIS A 243 8.97 -18.77 12.33
N ILE A 244 8.05 -18.54 11.40
CA ILE A 244 6.61 -18.74 11.57
C ILE A 244 6.13 -19.79 10.57
N GLN A 245 5.29 -20.71 11.03
CA GLN A 245 4.51 -21.60 10.19
C GLN A 245 3.04 -21.46 10.52
N VAL A 246 2.19 -21.39 9.49
CA VAL A 246 0.73 -21.31 9.65
C VAL A 246 0.07 -22.55 9.05
N ARG A 247 -0.94 -23.07 9.74
CA ARG A 247 -1.73 -24.21 9.29
C ARG A 247 -3.22 -23.90 9.42
N LYS A 248 -3.97 -24.01 8.32
CA LYS A 248 -5.43 -24.02 8.33
C LYS A 248 -5.92 -25.26 9.06
N LEU A 249 -6.88 -25.10 9.96
CA LEU A 249 -7.52 -26.23 10.65
C LEU A 249 -9.01 -26.24 10.33
N GLU A 250 -9.55 -27.45 10.21
CA GLU A 250 -11.00 -27.63 10.14
C GLU A 250 -11.60 -27.69 11.55
N PRO A 251 -12.86 -27.25 11.75
CA PRO A 251 -13.49 -27.22 13.08
C PRO A 251 -13.51 -28.58 13.80
N SER A 252 -13.46 -29.68 13.05
CA SER A 252 -13.37 -31.05 13.57
C SER A 252 -11.99 -31.37 14.16
N GLU A 253 -10.91 -30.83 13.58
CA GLU A 253 -9.52 -31.06 14.02
C GLU A 253 -9.17 -30.29 15.30
N ALA A 254 -9.85 -29.18 15.56
CA ALA A 254 -9.62 -28.32 16.74
C ALA A 254 -10.38 -28.79 18.01
N SER A 255 -10.95 -30.00 17.99
CA SER A 255 -11.73 -30.54 19.11
C SER A 255 -10.84 -30.82 20.33
N LEU A 256 -11.16 -30.20 21.48
CA LEU A 256 -10.39 -30.34 22.72
C LEU A 256 -10.44 -31.80 23.26
N PRO A 257 -9.29 -32.44 23.56
CA PRO A 257 -9.28 -33.74 24.22
C PRO A 257 -9.71 -33.62 25.69
N GLY A 258 -10.91 -34.13 26.04
CA GLY A 258 -11.33 -34.33 27.44
C GLY A 258 -12.64 -33.69 27.90
N GLY A 259 -13.43 -33.07 27.02
CA GLY A 259 -14.73 -32.48 27.38
C GLY A 259 -15.93 -33.35 27.00
N GLY A 260 -16.63 -33.92 27.99
CA GLY A 260 -17.89 -34.64 27.78
C GLY A 260 -18.98 -33.77 27.13
N ASN A 261 -19.59 -34.29 26.08
CA ASN A 261 -20.90 -33.95 25.51
C ASN A 261 -21.28 -32.46 25.30
N ARG A 262 -20.31 -31.58 25.04
CA ARG A 262 -20.55 -30.25 24.45
C ARG A 262 -19.66 -30.06 23.22
N SER A 263 -20.18 -30.45 22.07
CA SER A 263 -19.62 -30.15 20.75
C SER A 263 -19.70 -28.64 20.48
N SER A 264 -18.88 -27.82 21.15
CA SER A 264 -18.66 -26.46 20.68
C SER A 264 -17.57 -26.52 19.62
N SER A 265 -17.96 -26.66 18.36
CA SER A 265 -17.03 -26.49 17.24
C SER A 265 -16.41 -25.09 17.32
N VAL A 266 -15.09 -25.03 17.23
CA VAL A 266 -14.38 -23.75 17.19
C VAL A 266 -14.57 -23.19 15.78
N PRO A 267 -15.19 -22.02 15.61
CA PRO A 267 -15.39 -21.45 14.28
C PRO A 267 -14.04 -21.00 13.71
N HIS A 268 -13.80 -21.34 12.44
CA HIS A 268 -12.68 -20.86 11.64
C HIS A 268 -11.29 -20.95 12.35
N PRO A 269 -10.87 -22.14 12.83
CA PRO A 269 -9.61 -22.26 13.53
C PRO A 269 -8.41 -22.26 12.58
N PHE A 270 -7.28 -21.79 13.07
CA PHE A 270 -5.98 -21.92 12.43
C PHE A 270 -4.88 -21.94 13.50
N GLN A 271 -3.76 -22.56 13.18
CA GLN A 271 -2.64 -22.71 14.09
C GLN A 271 -1.44 -21.92 13.58
N VAL A 272 -0.79 -21.20 14.48
CA VAL A 272 0.47 -20.50 14.23
C VAL A 272 1.55 -21.13 15.10
N THR A 273 2.59 -21.65 14.46
CA THR A 273 3.77 -22.20 15.14
C THR A 273 4.90 -21.18 15.04
N LEU A 274 5.31 -20.65 16.19
CA LEU A 274 6.53 -19.85 16.34
C LEU A 274 7.69 -20.85 16.50
N LEU A 275 8.49 -21.05 15.47
CA LEU A 275 9.65 -21.96 15.53
C LEU A 275 10.73 -21.43 16.48
N ARG A 276 10.90 -20.11 16.52
CA ARG A 276 11.77 -19.39 17.44
C ARG A 276 11.08 -18.10 17.87
N ASN A 277 10.52 -18.13 19.07
CA ASN A 277 9.92 -16.97 19.70
C ASN A 277 10.98 -16.00 20.28
N SER A 278 10.56 -14.98 21.03
CA SER A 278 11.47 -13.96 21.57
C SER A 278 12.53 -14.51 22.54
N GLU A 279 12.27 -15.69 23.14
CA GLU A 279 13.20 -16.43 24.00
C GLU A 279 13.93 -17.57 23.26
N GLY A 280 13.73 -17.71 21.95
CA GLY A 280 14.32 -18.76 21.12
C GLY A 280 13.68 -20.14 21.29
N ARG A 281 12.47 -20.21 21.87
CA ARG A 281 11.72 -21.46 22.06
C ARG A 281 10.71 -21.67 20.94
N GLN A 282 10.35 -22.92 20.73
CA GLN A 282 9.23 -23.28 19.86
C GLN A 282 7.92 -23.19 20.65
N GLU A 283 6.92 -22.53 20.06
CA GLU A 283 5.60 -22.34 20.67
C GLU A 283 4.50 -22.45 19.63
N GLN A 284 3.36 -23.00 20.03
CA GLN A 284 2.21 -23.18 19.15
C GLN A 284 1.01 -22.43 19.72
N ILE A 285 0.36 -21.65 18.87
CA ILE A 285 -0.78 -20.81 19.23
C ILE A 285 -1.96 -21.25 18.37
N LEU A 286 -3.02 -21.72 19.01
CA LEU A 286 -4.27 -22.08 18.34
C LEU A 286 -5.24 -20.89 18.39
N LEU A 287 -5.60 -20.39 17.21
CA LEU A 287 -6.37 -19.17 17.02
C LEU A 287 -7.69 -19.46 16.31
N SER A 288 -8.68 -18.62 16.55
CA SER A 288 -10.00 -18.63 15.90
C SER A 288 -10.38 -17.20 15.53
N SER A 289 -10.85 -17.01 14.30
CA SER A 289 -11.32 -15.73 13.77
C SER A 289 -12.84 -15.60 13.87
N ASP A 290 -13.34 -14.40 13.59
CA ASP A 290 -14.78 -14.08 13.55
C ASP A 290 -15.50 -14.68 12.33
N SER A 291 -14.77 -14.92 11.25
CA SER A 291 -15.30 -15.28 9.94
C SER A 291 -14.30 -16.12 9.13
N ALA A 292 -14.80 -16.84 8.13
CA ALA A 292 -13.97 -17.61 7.21
C ALA A 292 -13.02 -16.70 6.41
N SER A 293 -13.51 -15.54 5.97
CA SER A 293 -12.71 -14.54 5.25
C SER A 293 -11.60 -13.97 6.12
N ASP A 294 -11.86 -13.63 7.39
CA ASP A 294 -10.79 -13.14 8.27
C ASP A 294 -9.71 -14.21 8.53
N ARG A 295 -10.10 -15.49 8.68
CA ARG A 295 -9.13 -16.60 8.73
C ARG A 295 -8.26 -16.66 7.48
N ALA A 296 -8.88 -16.63 6.29
CA ALA A 296 -8.15 -16.69 5.02
C ALA A 296 -7.20 -15.50 4.85
N ARG A 297 -7.63 -14.31 5.25
CA ARG A 297 -6.83 -13.09 5.28
C ARG A 297 -5.63 -13.20 6.21
N TRP A 298 -5.82 -13.72 7.44
CA TRP A 298 -4.73 -14.00 8.38
C TRP A 298 -3.74 -15.02 7.84
N ILE A 299 -4.22 -16.15 7.30
CA ILE A 299 -3.36 -17.19 6.73
C ILE A 299 -2.56 -16.63 5.54
N THR A 300 -3.21 -15.90 4.64
CA THR A 300 -2.54 -15.27 3.50
C THR A 300 -1.47 -14.27 3.92
N ALA A 301 -1.75 -13.45 4.93
CA ALA A 301 -0.76 -12.52 5.47
C ALA A 301 0.40 -13.26 6.17
N LEU A 302 0.11 -14.32 6.94
CA LEU A 302 1.11 -15.14 7.64
C LEU A 302 1.97 -15.99 6.69
N SER A 303 1.48 -16.31 5.50
CA SER A 303 2.22 -16.98 4.42
C SER A 303 2.79 -16.00 3.38
N TYR A 304 2.84 -14.71 3.68
CA TYR A 304 3.26 -13.66 2.73
C TYR A 304 4.63 -13.95 2.09
N LYS A 305 5.63 -14.36 2.89
CA LYS A 305 6.96 -14.68 2.36
C LYS A 305 6.93 -15.91 1.47
N GLU A 306 6.24 -16.98 1.84
CA GLU A 306 6.15 -18.20 1.01
C GLU A 306 5.53 -17.90 -0.36
N LYS A 307 4.48 -17.07 -0.37
CA LYS A 307 3.79 -16.64 -1.61
C LYS A 307 4.65 -15.70 -2.48
N GLN A 308 5.51 -14.86 -1.89
CA GLN A 308 6.46 -14.02 -2.66
C GLN A 308 7.44 -14.83 -3.52
N TRP A 309 7.89 -15.99 -3.05
CA TRP A 309 8.82 -16.86 -3.80
C TRP A 309 8.13 -17.71 -4.87
N GLN A 310 6.81 -17.92 -4.77
CA GLN A 310 6.02 -18.72 -5.73
C GLN A 310 5.49 -17.90 -6.93
N GLY A 311 5.79 -16.60 -7.02
CA GLY A 311 5.22 -15.64 -7.98
C GLY A 311 5.53 -15.86 -9.48
N LEU A 312 5.96 -17.05 -9.91
CA LEU A 312 6.39 -17.36 -11.27
C LEU A 312 5.60 -18.47 -11.99
N THR A 313 4.56 -19.05 -11.39
CA THR A 313 3.80 -20.14 -12.03
C THR A 313 2.39 -19.70 -12.47
N ASN A 314 2.19 -19.67 -13.80
CA ASN A 314 0.92 -19.60 -14.54
C ASN A 314 -0.09 -18.49 -14.18
N LYS A 315 0.32 -17.21 -14.25
CA LYS A 315 -0.62 -16.07 -14.16
C LYS A 315 -1.63 -15.98 -15.32
N GLY A 316 -1.38 -16.65 -16.45
CA GLY A 316 -2.22 -16.57 -17.66
C GLY A 316 -3.58 -17.26 -17.56
N GLU A 317 -3.79 -18.15 -16.58
CA GLU A 317 -5.05 -18.89 -16.40
C GLU A 317 -5.90 -18.36 -15.23
N LEU A 318 -5.40 -17.35 -14.51
CA LEU A 318 -6.11 -16.79 -13.36
C LEU A 318 -7.35 -16.00 -13.79
N PRO A 319 -8.48 -16.10 -13.07
CA PRO A 319 -9.65 -15.28 -13.33
C PRO A 319 -9.32 -13.79 -13.26
N GLN A 320 -9.91 -13.00 -14.16
CA GLN A 320 -9.80 -11.55 -14.12
C GLN A 320 -11.13 -10.94 -13.71
N VAL A 321 -11.08 -9.92 -12.86
CA VAL A 321 -12.23 -9.12 -12.49
C VAL A 321 -11.99 -7.65 -12.83
N GLU A 322 -13.03 -6.98 -13.33
CA GLU A 322 -13.06 -5.54 -13.52
C GLU A 322 -13.79 -4.89 -12.33
N VAL A 323 -13.18 -3.87 -11.74
CA VAL A 323 -13.73 -3.13 -10.61
C VAL A 323 -14.84 -2.20 -11.10
N THR A 324 -16.05 -2.40 -10.59
CA THR A 324 -17.23 -1.65 -11.02
C THR A 324 -17.43 -0.34 -10.27
N LYS A 325 -16.88 -0.24 -9.03
CA LYS A 325 -16.97 0.92 -8.14
C LYS A 325 -15.67 1.08 -7.35
N ALA A 326 -15.30 2.32 -7.03
CA ALA A 326 -14.11 2.57 -6.22
C ALA A 326 -14.25 1.93 -4.82
N TYR A 327 -13.15 1.33 -4.34
CA TYR A 327 -13.03 0.72 -3.02
C TYR A 327 -11.80 1.29 -2.32
N PHE A 328 -11.96 1.76 -1.08
CA PHE A 328 -10.84 2.25 -0.28
C PHE A 328 -10.49 1.22 0.79
N ALA A 329 -9.21 0.82 0.82
CA ALA A 329 -8.70 -0.14 1.81
C ALA A 329 -8.96 0.37 3.23
N LYS A 330 -9.55 -0.48 4.05
CA LYS A 330 -9.83 -0.21 5.48
C LYS A 330 -8.77 -0.81 6.38
N GLU A 331 -8.23 -1.95 5.99
CA GLU A 331 -7.15 -2.66 6.67
C GLU A 331 -5.88 -2.71 5.82
N ALA A 332 -4.75 -3.07 6.43
CA ALA A 332 -3.44 -3.03 5.78
C ALA A 332 -3.24 -4.15 4.73
N ASP A 333 -4.01 -5.22 4.80
CA ASP A 333 -4.02 -6.35 3.87
C ASP A 333 -5.00 -6.14 2.70
N GLU A 334 -5.71 -5.01 2.66
CA GLU A 334 -6.65 -4.67 1.61
C GLU A 334 -6.03 -3.78 0.53
N ILE A 335 -6.53 -3.91 -0.70
CA ILE A 335 -6.10 -3.10 -1.83
C ILE A 335 -7.12 -1.98 -2.13
N THR A 336 -6.64 -0.74 -2.29
CA THR A 336 -7.49 0.38 -2.72
C THR A 336 -7.67 0.33 -4.23
N LEU A 337 -8.90 0.23 -4.72
CA LEU A 337 -9.23 0.04 -6.13
C LEU A 337 -10.05 1.21 -6.70
N GLN A 338 -9.82 1.52 -7.96
CA GLN A 338 -10.58 2.49 -8.74
C GLN A 338 -11.53 1.79 -9.72
N GLN A 339 -12.58 2.48 -10.13
CA GLN A 339 -13.47 1.97 -11.18
C GLN A 339 -12.67 1.70 -12.46
N ALA A 340 -12.97 0.58 -13.13
CA ALA A 340 -12.28 0.02 -14.29
C ALA A 340 -10.87 -0.53 -14.03
N ASP A 341 -10.42 -0.64 -12.78
CA ASP A 341 -9.24 -1.44 -12.47
C ASP A 341 -9.48 -2.91 -12.82
N VAL A 342 -8.46 -3.56 -13.37
CA VAL A 342 -8.50 -5.00 -13.63
C VAL A 342 -7.55 -5.71 -12.66
N VAL A 343 -8.06 -6.75 -12.02
CA VAL A 343 -7.36 -7.52 -10.99
C VAL A 343 -7.30 -9.00 -11.38
N LEU A 344 -6.12 -9.58 -11.30
CA LEU A 344 -5.90 -11.02 -11.38
C LEU A 344 -6.27 -11.66 -10.03
N VAL A 345 -7.31 -12.48 -10.00
CA VAL A 345 -7.77 -13.15 -8.77
C VAL A 345 -6.89 -14.37 -8.51
N MET A 346 -6.29 -14.41 -7.32
CA MET A 346 -5.43 -15.50 -6.85
C MET A 346 -6.13 -16.38 -5.82
N GLU A 347 -6.99 -15.81 -4.99
CA GLU A 347 -7.73 -16.52 -3.94
C GLU A 347 -9.12 -15.90 -3.76
N GLU A 348 -10.09 -16.72 -3.41
CA GLU A 348 -11.46 -16.32 -3.08
C GLU A 348 -11.89 -17.05 -1.80
N GLU A 349 -12.38 -16.31 -0.80
CA GLU A 349 -12.98 -16.89 0.39
C GLU A 349 -14.13 -16.01 0.89
N ALA A 350 -15.32 -16.58 0.98
CA ALA A 350 -16.51 -15.97 1.62
C ALA A 350 -16.82 -14.54 1.16
N GLY A 351 -16.90 -14.31 -0.16
CA GLY A 351 -17.23 -13.01 -0.75
C GLY A 351 -16.08 -11.99 -0.73
N TRP A 352 -14.86 -12.44 -0.42
CA TRP A 352 -13.63 -11.65 -0.52
C TRP A 352 -12.70 -12.26 -1.56
N LEU A 353 -12.08 -11.40 -2.35
CA LEU A 353 -11.12 -11.73 -3.40
C LEU A 353 -9.74 -11.21 -3.02
N PHE A 354 -8.72 -12.06 -3.11
CA PHE A 354 -7.32 -11.67 -3.06
C PHE A 354 -6.78 -11.67 -4.48
N GLY A 355 -6.15 -10.57 -4.88
CA GLY A 355 -5.65 -10.47 -6.24
C GLY A 355 -4.55 -9.43 -6.43
N GLU A 356 -4.00 -9.41 -7.64
CA GLU A 356 -2.95 -8.52 -8.09
C GLU A 356 -3.52 -7.57 -9.15
N ARG A 357 -3.46 -6.27 -8.90
CA ARG A 357 -3.93 -5.27 -9.85
C ARG A 357 -2.96 -5.18 -11.04
N LEU A 358 -3.48 -5.34 -12.24
CA LEU A 358 -2.67 -5.43 -13.46
C LEU A 358 -1.84 -4.16 -13.75
N ARG A 359 -2.29 -2.99 -13.31
CA ARG A 359 -1.66 -1.70 -13.65
C ARG A 359 -0.30 -1.47 -13.00
N ASP A 360 -0.11 -1.95 -11.77
CA ASP A 360 1.04 -1.65 -10.92
C ASP A 360 1.54 -2.84 -10.11
N GLY A 361 0.85 -3.99 -10.18
CA GLY A 361 1.24 -5.20 -9.45
C GLY A 361 0.91 -5.16 -7.97
N GLU A 362 0.16 -4.17 -7.47
CA GLU A 362 -0.25 -4.14 -6.08
C GLU A 362 -1.18 -5.33 -5.77
N THR A 363 -0.96 -5.95 -4.61
CA THR A 363 -1.74 -7.10 -4.15
C THR A 363 -2.51 -6.79 -2.88
N GLY A 364 -3.72 -7.32 -2.75
CA GLY A 364 -4.48 -7.24 -1.50
C GLY A 364 -5.87 -7.83 -1.63
N TRP A 365 -6.58 -7.82 -0.50
CA TRP A 365 -7.96 -8.27 -0.40
C TRP A 365 -8.95 -7.15 -0.72
N PHE A 366 -10.08 -7.51 -1.33
CA PHE A 366 -11.22 -6.62 -1.57
C PHE A 366 -12.53 -7.41 -1.64
N PRO A 367 -13.70 -6.81 -1.35
CA PRO A 367 -14.97 -7.51 -1.42
C PRO A 367 -15.40 -7.77 -2.87
N GLU A 368 -15.96 -8.94 -3.13
CA GLU A 368 -16.45 -9.38 -4.45
C GLU A 368 -17.51 -8.42 -5.03
N ASP A 369 -18.37 -7.85 -4.17
CA ASP A 369 -19.44 -6.91 -4.55
C ASP A 369 -18.97 -5.65 -5.32
N PHE A 370 -17.67 -5.34 -5.26
CA PHE A 370 -17.07 -4.20 -5.96
C PHE A 370 -16.57 -4.56 -7.36
N ALA A 371 -16.58 -5.83 -7.74
CA ALA A 371 -15.98 -6.30 -8.98
C ALA A 371 -16.93 -7.19 -9.81
N ARG A 372 -16.59 -7.37 -11.08
CA ARG A 372 -17.32 -8.22 -12.02
C ARG A 372 -16.34 -9.06 -12.81
N CYS A 373 -16.58 -10.37 -12.89
CA CYS A 373 -15.75 -11.28 -13.67
C CYS A 373 -15.73 -10.92 -15.17
N ILE A 374 -14.53 -10.90 -15.75
CA ILE A 374 -14.30 -10.75 -17.18
C ILE A 374 -14.39 -12.14 -17.81
N THR A 375 -15.49 -12.42 -18.51
CA THR A 375 -15.74 -13.73 -19.14
C THR A 375 -15.26 -13.82 -20.58
N SER A 376 -14.96 -12.69 -21.23
CA SER A 376 -14.47 -12.65 -22.61
C SER A 376 -13.01 -13.06 -22.68
N ARG A 377 -12.72 -14.18 -23.36
CA ARG A 377 -11.34 -14.65 -23.59
C ARG A 377 -10.48 -13.64 -24.32
N VAL A 378 -11.05 -12.94 -25.30
CA VAL A 378 -10.35 -11.89 -26.06
C VAL A 378 -9.95 -10.74 -25.13
N ALA A 379 -10.87 -10.30 -24.25
CA ALA A 379 -10.56 -9.23 -23.30
C ALA A 379 -9.51 -9.66 -22.27
N VAL A 380 -9.57 -10.90 -21.78
CA VAL A 380 -8.57 -11.49 -20.89
C VAL A 380 -7.19 -11.50 -21.54
N GLU A 381 -7.09 -11.99 -22.79
CA GLU A 381 -5.84 -12.02 -23.55
C GLU A 381 -5.30 -10.61 -23.84
N ASP A 382 -6.15 -9.68 -24.25
CA ASP A 382 -5.75 -8.29 -24.53
C ASP A 382 -5.25 -7.58 -23.26
N ASN A 383 -5.90 -7.81 -22.11
CA ASN A 383 -5.45 -7.29 -20.82
C ASN A 383 -4.08 -7.84 -20.43
N VAL A 384 -3.85 -9.15 -20.63
CA VAL A 384 -2.55 -9.79 -20.35
C VAL A 384 -1.48 -9.23 -21.28
N ARG A 385 -1.73 -9.16 -22.60
CA ARG A 385 -0.78 -8.59 -23.57
C ARG A 385 -0.44 -7.13 -23.26
N ARG A 386 -1.44 -6.34 -22.89
CA ARG A 386 -1.25 -4.96 -22.47
C ARG A 386 -0.38 -4.87 -21.22
N MET A 387 -0.65 -5.72 -20.23
CA MET A 387 0.16 -5.79 -19.01
C MET A 387 1.61 -6.20 -19.30
N GLU A 388 1.83 -7.26 -20.09
CA GLU A 388 3.17 -7.71 -20.46
C GLU A 388 3.96 -6.62 -21.17
N ARG A 389 3.32 -5.92 -22.13
CA ARG A 389 3.93 -4.78 -22.82
C ARG A 389 4.32 -3.68 -21.83
N LEU A 390 3.37 -3.25 -20.98
CA LEU A 390 3.62 -2.18 -20.01
C LEU A 390 4.73 -2.56 -19.03
N ARG A 391 4.79 -3.81 -18.55
CA ARG A 391 5.86 -4.28 -17.65
C ARG A 391 7.24 -4.23 -18.29
N VAL A 392 7.35 -4.66 -19.55
CA VAL A 392 8.59 -4.56 -20.32
C VAL A 392 8.98 -3.10 -20.56
N GLU A 393 8.01 -2.25 -20.90
CA GLU A 393 8.27 -0.82 -21.18
C GLU A 393 8.58 -0.01 -19.91
N THR A 394 8.12 -0.46 -18.74
CA THR A 394 8.22 0.30 -17.48
C THR A 394 9.14 -0.31 -16.42
N ASP A 395 9.79 -1.45 -16.70
CA ASP A 395 10.58 -2.25 -15.75
C ASP A 395 9.82 -2.55 -14.44
N VAL A 396 8.56 -3.02 -14.57
CA VAL A 396 7.68 -3.41 -13.44
C VAL A 396 7.51 -4.91 -13.38
#